data_AF-L1KT43-F1
#
_entry.id   AF-L1KT43-F1
#
_cell.length_a   1.000
_cell.length_b   1.000
_cell.length_c   1.000
_cell.angle_alpha   90.00
_cell.angle_beta   90.00
_cell.angle_gamma   90.00
#
_symmetry.space_group_name_H-M   'P 1'
#
loop_
_entity.id
_entity.type
_entity.pdbx_description
1 polymer ?
#
loop_
_entity_poly.entity_id
_entity_poly.type
_entity_poly.pdbx_seq_one_letter_code
_entity_poly.pdbx_strand_id
1 'polypeptide(L)'
;MLIDCKGGMTSQRTGRHAVERSAVLAHLQLIAWTSLPVYYVFDGLDVWAPHDVLIAGQQGPHSVVGSGAPYFLISTQGARRFDDLFGGRDLPELGIAS
;
A
#
# COMPACT_ATOMS: atom_id res chain seq x y z
N MET A 1 -2.54 10.73 -8.02
CA MET A 1 -2.16 9.59 -7.15
C MET A 1 -3.24 9.41 -6.11
N LEU A 2 -3.55 8.16 -5.76
CA LEU A 2 -4.46 7.79 -4.68
C LEU A 2 -3.67 7.04 -3.61
N ILE A 3 -3.88 7.42 -2.35
CA ILE A 3 -3.27 6.76 -1.19
C ILE A 3 -4.39 6.18 -0.33
N ASP A 4 -4.30 4.87 -0.06
CA ASP A 4 -5.12 4.18 0.93
C ASP A 4 -4.27 3.94 2.18
N CYS A 5 -4.47 4.79 3.19
CA CYS A 5 -3.77 4.70 4.47
C CYS A 5 -4.40 3.60 5.32
N LYS A 6 -3.62 2.54 5.57
CA LYS A 6 -4.02 1.40 6.39
C LYS A 6 -3.46 1.53 7.80
N GLY A 7 -4.22 2.13 8.72
CA GLY A 7 -3.86 2.19 10.14
C GLY A 7 -4.17 0.88 10.90
N GLY A 8 -3.31 0.51 11.87
CA GLY A 8 -3.62 -0.52 12.88
C GLY A 8 -3.73 -1.97 12.37
N MET A 9 -3.32 -2.25 11.12
CA MET A 9 -3.50 -3.58 10.51
C MET A 9 -2.30 -4.51 10.63
N THR A 10 -1.30 -4.15 11.44
CA THR A 10 -0.05 -4.90 11.58
C THR A 10 -0.17 -5.96 12.65
N SER A 11 -0.05 -7.24 12.26
CA SER A 11 0.06 -8.32 13.23
C SER A 11 1.39 -8.19 13.99
N GLN A 12 1.33 -7.94 15.29
CA GLN A 12 2.54 -7.90 16.14
C GLN A 12 3.29 -9.24 16.18
N ARG A 13 2.59 -10.36 15.95
CA ARG A 13 3.18 -11.70 16.00
C ARG A 13 3.96 -12.04 14.73
N THR A 14 3.50 -11.60 13.57
CA THR A 14 4.10 -11.97 12.27
C THR A 14 4.73 -10.80 11.52
N GLY A 15 4.54 -9.57 11.98
CA GLY A 15 4.99 -8.36 11.31
C GLY A 15 4.33 -8.15 9.94
N ARG A 16 3.10 -8.66 9.75
CA ARG A 16 2.40 -8.60 8.47
C ARG A 16 1.15 -7.75 8.54
N HIS A 17 0.86 -7.07 7.45
CA HIS A 17 -0.36 -6.29 7.26
C HIS A 17 -1.40 -7.09 6.48
N ALA A 18 -2.68 -6.87 6.77
CA ALA A 18 -3.79 -7.56 6.12
C ALA A 18 -4.51 -6.65 5.11
N VAL A 19 -4.36 -6.86 3.81
CA VAL A 19 -5.10 -6.11 2.78
C VAL A 19 -6.23 -6.98 2.24
N GLU A 20 -7.47 -6.52 2.32
CA GLU A 20 -8.61 -7.27 1.81
C GLU A 20 -8.49 -7.53 0.29
N ARG A 21 -8.71 -8.77 -0.15
CA ARG A 21 -8.53 -9.17 -1.55
C ARG A 21 -9.47 -8.43 -2.49
N SER A 22 -10.71 -8.18 -2.08
CA SER A 22 -11.68 -7.41 -2.87
C SER A 22 -11.18 -5.98 -3.11
N ALA A 23 -10.58 -5.34 -2.11
CA ALA A 23 -9.99 -4.02 -2.25
C ALA A 23 -8.79 -4.01 -3.22
N VAL A 24 -7.92 -5.02 -3.18
CA VAL A 24 -6.81 -5.16 -4.15
C VAL A 24 -7.32 -5.25 -5.57
N LEU A 25 -8.33 -6.10 -5.80
CA LEU A 25 -8.91 -6.27 -7.14
C LEU A 25 -9.60 -5.00 -7.63
N ALA A 26 -10.37 -4.33 -6.77
CA ALA A 26 -11.03 -3.07 -7.11
C ALA A 26 -10.01 -1.97 -7.45
N HIS A 27 -8.91 -1.86 -6.69
CA HIS A 27 -7.86 -0.88 -6.97
C HIS A 27 -7.10 -1.19 -8.27
N LEU A 28 -6.87 -2.46 -8.60
CA LEU A 28 -6.30 -2.84 -9.90
C LEU A 28 -7.21 -2.45 -11.07
N GLN A 29 -8.52 -2.66 -10.94
CA GLN A 29 -9.50 -2.23 -11.95
C GLN A 29 -9.54 -0.70 -12.08
N LEU A 30 -9.51 0.02 -10.95
CA LEU A 30 -9.45 1.48 -10.94
C LEU A 30 -8.20 2.01 -11.67
N ILE A 31 -7.02 1.44 -11.39
CA ILE A 31 -5.78 1.77 -12.10
C ILE A 31 -5.94 1.52 -13.60
N ALA A 32 -6.46 0.35 -13.99
CA ALA A 32 -6.64 0.00 -15.39
C ALA A 32 -7.57 0.96 -16.15
N TRP A 33 -8.61 1.49 -15.49
CA TRP A 33 -9.57 2.40 -16.13
C TRP A 33 -9.14 3.86 -16.12
N THR A 34 -8.41 4.29 -15.10
CA THR A 34 -8.14 5.73 -14.88
C THR A 34 -6.68 6.11 -15.11
N SER A 35 -5.78 5.13 -15.18
CA SER A 35 -4.32 5.33 -15.13
C SER A 35 -3.84 6.09 -13.88
N LEU A 36 -4.69 6.24 -12.85
CA LEU A 36 -4.31 6.85 -11.59
C LEU A 36 -3.63 5.81 -10.70
N PRO A 37 -2.35 6.01 -10.31
CA PRO A 37 -1.67 5.06 -9.44
C PRO A 37 -2.28 5.06 -8.04
N VAL A 38 -2.41 3.87 -7.46
CA VAL A 38 -2.88 3.63 -6.10
C VAL A 38 -1.74 3.03 -5.29
N TYR A 39 -1.57 3.49 -4.05
CA TYR A 39 -0.61 2.92 -3.09
C TYR A 39 -1.28 2.67 -1.74
N TYR A 40 -0.95 1.53 -1.13
CA TYR A 40 -1.24 1.25 0.27
C TYR A 40 -0.10 1.77 1.13
N VAL A 41 -0.41 2.59 2.14
CA VAL A 41 0.56 3.10 3.10
C VAL A 41 0.19 2.54 4.47
N PHE A 42 1.12 1.82 5.10
CA PHE A 42 0.91 1.20 6.40
C PHE A 42 1.41 2.08 7.54
N ASP A 43 1.06 1.72 8.78
CA ASP A 43 1.46 2.42 10.01
C ASP A 43 2.98 2.60 10.16
N GLY A 44 3.79 1.64 9.68
CA GLY A 44 5.25 1.74 9.62
C GLY A 44 5.81 2.59 8.47
N LEU A 45 4.97 3.34 7.76
CA LEU A 45 5.31 4.10 6.53
C LEU A 45 5.89 3.24 5.40
N ASP A 46 5.62 1.94 5.46
CA ASP A 46 5.88 1.02 4.37
C ASP A 46 4.80 1.15 3.29
N VAL A 47 5.20 1.04 2.03
CA VAL A 47 4.36 1.31 0.87
C VAL A 47 4.36 0.14 -0.11
N TRP A 48 3.17 -0.28 -0.51
CA TRP A 48 2.94 -1.29 -1.54
C TRP A 48 1.95 -0.81 -2.60
N ALA A 49 2.19 -1.13 -3.87
CA ALA A 49 1.18 -0.97 -4.91
C ALA A 49 0.26 -2.20 -4.96
N PRO A 50 -0.98 -2.10 -5.46
CA PRO A 50 -1.90 -3.23 -5.52
C PRO A 50 -1.38 -4.46 -6.26
N HIS A 51 -0.62 -4.27 -7.35
CA HIS A 51 -0.02 -5.37 -8.09
C HIS A 51 1.03 -6.11 -7.26
N ASP A 52 1.84 -5.37 -6.51
CA ASP A 52 2.84 -5.95 -5.62
C ASP A 52 2.17 -6.75 -4.48
N VAL A 53 1.06 -6.24 -3.92
CA VAL A 53 0.27 -6.97 -2.92
C VAL A 53 -0.30 -8.26 -3.49
N LEU A 54 -0.79 -8.24 -4.73
CA LEU A 54 -1.32 -9.41 -5.40
C LEU A 54 -0.26 -10.51 -5.60
N ILE A 55 1.00 -10.13 -5.89
CA ILE A 55 2.10 -11.06 -6.15
C ILE A 55 2.74 -11.58 -4.86
N ALA A 56 3.04 -10.68 -3.92
CA ALA A 56 3.78 -11.02 -2.71
C ALA A 56 2.88 -11.46 -1.54
N GLY A 57 1.58 -11.15 -1.60
CA GLY A 57 0.62 -11.43 -0.55
C GLY A 57 0.38 -12.92 -0.34
N GLN A 58 0.49 -13.38 0.91
CA GLN A 58 0.06 -14.72 1.28
C GLN A 58 -1.44 -14.75 1.56
N GLN A 59 -2.13 -15.84 1.19
CA GLN A 59 -3.54 -15.97 1.47
C GLN A 59 -3.78 -16.02 2.99
N GLY A 60 -4.59 -15.08 3.47
CA GLY A 60 -5.03 -14.98 4.85
C GLY A 60 -6.42 -15.58 5.07
N PRO A 61 -6.87 -15.62 6.33
CA PRO A 61 -8.21 -16.08 6.68
C PRO A 61 -9.29 -15.16 6.09
N HIS A 62 -10.51 -15.67 6.02
CA HIS A 62 -11.69 -14.83 5.81
C HIS A 62 -11.98 -14.05 7.10
N SER A 63 -12.36 -12.78 6.97
CA SER A 63 -12.96 -12.04 8.08
C SER A 63 -14.48 -12.13 7.99
N VAL A 64 -15.13 -12.19 9.15
CA VAL A 64 -16.58 -12.03 9.26
C VAL A 64 -17.01 -10.55 9.34
N VAL A 65 -16.04 -9.63 9.36
CA VAL A 65 -16.23 -8.17 9.38
C VAL A 65 -15.73 -7.59 8.05
N GLY A 66 -16.47 -6.66 7.45
CA GLY A 66 -16.14 -6.06 6.15
C GLY A 66 -16.87 -6.76 4.99
N SER A 67 -16.23 -6.88 3.82
CA SER A 67 -16.88 -7.49 2.64
C SER A 67 -16.94 -9.02 2.70
N GLY A 68 -16.38 -9.63 3.74
CA GLY A 68 -16.29 -11.08 3.90
C GLY A 68 -15.22 -11.73 3.03
N ALA A 69 -14.47 -10.95 2.26
CA ALA A 69 -13.44 -11.46 1.38
C ALA A 69 -12.20 -11.93 2.18
N PRO A 70 -11.41 -12.89 1.65
CA PRO A 70 -10.10 -13.21 2.20
C PRO A 70 -9.18 -11.99 2.19
N TYR A 71 -8.19 -12.00 3.08
CA TYR A 71 -7.11 -11.01 3.08
C TYR A 71 -5.88 -11.56 2.38
N PHE A 72 -5.08 -10.67 1.81
CA PHE A 72 -3.66 -10.89 1.61
C PHE A 72 -2.92 -10.46 2.87
N LEU A 73 -2.07 -11.35 3.38
CA LEU A 73 -1.11 -11.05 4.44
C LEU A 73 0.23 -10.69 3.77
N ILE A 74 0.66 -9.45 3.93
CA ILE A 74 1.89 -8.95 3.31
C ILE A 74 2.92 -8.53 4.36
N SER A 75 4.18 -8.89 4.13
CA SER A 75 5.31 -8.46 4.95
C SER A 75 5.76 -7.04 4.54
N THR A 76 6.46 -6.37 5.45
CA THR A 76 7.23 -5.17 5.12
C THR A 76 8.49 -5.48 4.31
N GLN A 77 8.92 -6.75 4.24
CA GLN A 77 10.04 -7.16 3.41
C GLN A 77 9.70 -6.97 1.92
N GLY A 78 10.43 -6.09 1.24
CA GLY A 78 10.19 -5.71 -0.15
C GLY A 78 9.28 -4.49 -0.32
N ALA A 79 8.73 -3.95 0.77
CA ALA A 79 8.03 -2.68 0.73
C ALA A 79 9.01 -1.54 0.44
N ARG A 80 8.49 -0.46 -0.17
CA ARG A 80 9.22 0.79 -0.34
C ARG A 80 8.92 1.71 0.85
N ARG A 81 9.88 2.52 1.31
CA ARG A 81 9.60 3.53 2.33
C ARG A 81 8.82 4.68 1.70
N PHE A 82 7.91 5.27 2.47
CA PHE A 82 7.09 6.40 2.03
C PHE A 82 7.95 7.55 1.49
N ASP A 83 8.98 7.94 2.23
CA ASP A 83 9.83 9.08 1.88
C ASP A 83 10.65 8.84 0.61
N ASP A 84 11.04 7.58 0.33
CA ASP A 84 11.75 7.24 -0.91
C ASP A 84 10.87 7.46 -2.15
N LEU A 85 9.55 7.31 -2.01
CA LEU A 85 8.59 7.46 -3.10
C LEU A 85 7.99 8.87 -3.19
N PHE A 86 7.74 9.50 -2.05
CA PHE A 86 6.93 10.72 -1.96
C PHE A 86 7.63 11.87 -1.23
N GLY A 87 8.74 11.61 -0.52
CA GLY A 87 9.45 12.60 0.28
C GLY A 87 10.30 13.57 -0.52
N GLY A 88 10.57 13.25 -1.79
CA GLY A 88 11.34 14.10 -2.71
C GLY A 88 12.85 14.09 -2.45
N ARG A 89 13.64 14.11 -3.52
CA ARG A 89 15.03 14.61 -3.47
C ARG A 89 14.99 16.03 -4.00
N ASP A 90 15.48 16.96 -3.18
CA ASP A 90 15.82 18.35 -3.50
C ASP A 90 14.90 19.02 -4.53
N LEU A 91 13.94 19.81 -4.05
CA LEU A 91 13.61 21.03 -4.79
C LEU A 91 14.95 21.72 -5.04
N PRO A 92 15.38 21.96 -6.31
CA PRO A 92 16.46 22.90 -6.52
C PRO A 92 16.02 24.16 -5.76
N GLU A 93 16.85 24.65 -4.84
CA GLU A 93 16.73 26.03 -4.41
C GLU A 93 16.63 26.81 -5.72
N LEU A 94 15.43 27.31 -6.04
CA LEU A 94 15.30 28.32 -7.08
C LEU A 94 16.15 29.45 -6.55
N GLY A 95 17.39 29.51 -7.02
CA GLY A 95 18.32 30.57 -6.76
C GLY A 95 17.69 31.84 -7.27
N ILE A 96 16.92 32.50 -6.41
CA ILE A 96 16.61 33.90 -6.53
C ILE A 96 17.90 34.60 -6.12
N ALA A 97 18.83 34.65 -7.09
CA ALA A 97 19.98 35.51 -7.02
C ALA A 97 19.50 36.94 -6.76
N SER A 98 20.18 37.58 -5.79
CA SER A 98 19.99 38.97 -5.36
C SER A 98 20.21 39.99 -6.46
#